data_AF-A0AB36GUU4-F1
#
_entry.id   AF-A0AB36GUU4-F1
#
_cell.length_a   1.000
_cell.length_b   1.000
_cell.length_c   1.000
_cell.angle_alpha   90.00
_cell.angle_beta   90.00
_cell.angle_gamma   90.00
#
_symmetry.space_group_name_H-M   'P 1'
#
loop_
_entity.id
_entity.type
_entity.pdbx_description
1 polymer ?
#
loop_
_entity_poly.entity_id
_entity_poly.type
_entity_poly.pdbx_seq_one_letter_code
_entity_poly.pdbx_strand_id
1 'polypeptide(L)' 'MSPLYSGLILMTVGAFFAGGGISFRKQGISFGAQIVLWIIALALFGYGAYVTFVYGSQG' A
#
# COMPACT_ATOMS: atom_id res chain seq x y z
N MET A 1 -1.24 19.34 -1.25
CA MET A 1 -1.01 18.43 -0.11
C MET A 1 0.50 18.29 0.08
N SER A 2 1.02 18.26 1.31
CA SER A 2 2.48 18.08 1.48
C SER A 2 2.91 16.67 1.04
N PRO A 3 4.16 16.49 0.56
CA PRO A 3 4.68 15.19 0.17
C PRO A 3 4.55 14.16 1.29
N LEU A 4 4.83 14.58 2.53
CA LEU A 4 4.69 13.76 3.73
C LEU A 4 3.26 13.21 3.89
N TYR A 5 2.24 14.07 3.81
CA TYR A 5 0.85 13.62 3.93
C TYR A 5 0.45 12.69 2.79
N SER A 6 0.84 12.98 1.55
CA SER A 6 0.52 12.09 0.41
C SER A 6 1.21 10.74 0.51
N GLY A 7 2.46 10.70 0.95
CA GLY A 7 3.23 9.47 1.14
C GLY A 7 2.64 8.60 2.24
N LEU A 8 2.28 9.19 3.38
CA LEU A 8 1.64 8.47 4.48
C LEU A 8 0.27 7.89 4.08
N ILE A 9 -0.55 8.64 3.34
CA ILE A 9 -1.83 8.12 2.84
C ILE A 9 -1.60 6.94 1.89
N LEU A 10 -0.67 7.04 0.95
CA LEU A 10 -0.31 5.95 0.04
C LEU A 10 0.13 4.69 0.80
N MET A 11 0.94 4.87 1.86
CA MET A 11 1.35 3.77 2.74
C MET A 11 0.16 3.14 3.48
N THR A 12 -0.74 3.95 4.04
CA THR A 12 -1.96 3.44 4.70
C THR A 12 -2.85 2.65 3.74
N VAL A 13 -3.07 3.17 2.53
CA VAL A 13 -3.87 2.50 1.50
C VAL A 13 -3.18 1.20 1.08
N GLY A 14 -1.87 1.21 0.85
CA GLY A 14 -1.11 0.00 0.53
C GLY A 14 -1.21 -1.07 1.62
N ALA A 15 -1.10 -0.69 2.89
CA ALA A 15 -1.25 -1.59 4.03
C ALA A 15 -2.68 -2.18 4.11
N PHE A 16 -3.70 -1.39 3.79
CA PHE A 16 -5.08 -1.86 3.69
C PHE A 16 -5.23 -2.96 2.63
N PHE A 17 -4.65 -2.79 1.44
CA PHE A 17 -4.66 -3.81 0.39
C PHE A 17 -3.91 -5.09 0.79
N ALA A 18 -2.78 -4.97 1.52
CA ALA A 18 -2.08 -6.13 2.07
C ALA A 18 -2.97 -6.93 3.05
N GLY A 19 -3.65 -6.22 3.95
CA GLY A 19 -4.65 -6.81 4.86
C GLY A 19 -5.82 -7.45 4.12
N GLY A 20 -6.28 -6.82 3.03
CA GLY A 20 -7.30 -7.37 2.13
C GLY A 20 -6.88 -8.73 1.54
N GLY A 21 -5.65 -8.87 1.06
CA GLY A 21 -5.14 -10.14 0.55
C GLY A 21 -5.09 -11.25 1.61
N ILE A 22 -4.73 -10.91 2.85
CA ILE A 22 -4.78 -11.85 3.99
C ILE A 22 -6.23 -12.26 4.30
N SER A 23 -7.16 -11.30 4.25
CA SER A 23 -8.59 -11.57 4.45
C SER A 23 -9.15 -12.49 3.37
N PHE A 24 -8.77 -12.27 2.11
CA PHE A 24 -9.18 -13.10 0.96
C PHE A 24 -8.71 -14.54 1.12
N ARG A 25 -7.49 -14.74 1.64
CA ARG A 25 -6.98 -16.08 1.96
C ARG A 25 -7.85 -16.79 3.00
N LYS A 26 -8.29 -16.09 4.04
CA LYS A 26 -9.18 -16.65 5.08
C LYS A 26 -10.58 -16.97 4.57
N GLN A 27 -11.04 -16.24 3.55
CA GLN A 27 -12.36 -16.43 2.93
C GLN A 27 -12.36 -17.48 1.80
N GLY A 28 -11.21 -18.08 1.49
CA GLY A 28 -11.12 -19.07 0.39
C GLY A 28 -11.24 -18.45 -1.01
N ILE A 29 -11.04 -17.12 -1.14
CA ILE A 29 -11.03 -16.43 -2.43
C ILE A 29 -9.79 -16.86 -3.22
N SER A 30 -9.89 -16.87 -4.55
CA SER A 30 -8.83 -17.36 -5.45
C SER A 30 -7.46 -16.75 -5.16
N PHE A 31 -6.42 -17.57 -5.31
CA PHE A 31 -5.04 -17.14 -5.08
C PHE A 31 -4.61 -16.00 -6.02
N GLY A 32 -5.13 -16.00 -7.26
CA GLY A 32 -4.89 -14.91 -8.21
C GLY A 32 -5.39 -13.56 -7.69
N ALA A 33 -6.57 -13.50 -7.08
CA ALA A 33 -7.08 -12.26 -6.49
C ALA A 33 -6.23 -11.78 -5.29
N GLN A 34 -5.70 -12.72 -4.50
CA GLN A 34 -4.78 -12.39 -3.40
C GLN A 34 -3.49 -11.76 -3.93
N ILE A 35 -2.90 -12.35 -4.99
CA ILE A 35 -1.68 -11.82 -5.63
C ILE A 35 -1.91 -10.40 -6.15
N VAL A 36 -3.04 -10.15 -6.83
CA VAL A 36 -3.36 -8.82 -7.35
C VAL A 36 -3.41 -7.79 -6.22
N LEU A 37 -4.07 -8.12 -5.11
CA LEU A 37 -4.12 -7.24 -3.94
C LEU A 37 -2.73 -6.98 -3.35
N TRP A 38 -1.87 -8.00 -3.27
CA TRP A 38 -0.51 -7.83 -2.77
C TRP A 38 0.40 -7.03 -3.69
N ILE A 39 0.22 -7.14 -5.01
CA ILE A 39 0.95 -6.30 -5.99
C ILE A 39 0.53 -4.84 -5.83
N ILE A 40 -0.77 -4.56 -5.73
CA ILE A 40 -1.28 -3.20 -5.50
C ILE A 40 -0.77 -2.67 -4.16
N ALA A 41 -0.80 -3.49 -3.11
CA ALA A 41 -0.27 -3.14 -1.80
C ALA A 41 1.21 -2.73 -1.85
N LEU A 42 2.05 -3.53 -2.51
CA LEU A 42 3.48 -3.26 -2.68
C LEU A 42 3.72 -1.97 -3.47
N ALA A 43 2.99 -1.75 -4.56
CA ALA A 43 3.14 -0.55 -5.38
C ALA A 43 2.79 0.72 -4.59
N LEU A 44 1.63 0.73 -3.92
CA LEU A 44 1.17 1.89 -3.15
C LEU A 44 2.01 2.12 -1.90
N PHE A 45 2.32 1.07 -1.15
CA PHE A 45 3.13 1.19 0.06
C PHE A 45 4.57 1.58 -0.27
N GLY A 46 5.16 0.93 -1.28
CA GLY A 46 6.53 1.21 -1.72
C GLY A 46 6.68 2.63 -2.27
N TYR A 47 5.74 3.07 -3.12
CA TYR A 47 5.76 4.44 -3.63
C TYR A 47 5.48 5.46 -2.52
N GLY A 48 4.53 5.18 -1.63
CA GLY A 48 4.26 6.04 -0.47
C GLY A 48 5.47 6.18 0.46
N ALA A 49 6.21 5.10 0.70
CA ALA A 49 7.46 5.12 1.46
C ALA A 49 8.52 5.96 0.75
N TYR A 50 8.72 5.76 -0.56
CA TYR A 50 9.63 6.59 -1.36
C TYR A 50 9.29 8.08 -1.24
N VAL A 51 8.02 8.45 -1.41
CA VAL A 51 7.58 9.85 -1.29
C VAL A 51 7.85 10.42 0.10
N THR A 52 7.51 9.65 1.13
CA THR A 52 7.69 10.04 2.55
C THR A 52 9.16 10.26 2.89
N PHE A 53 10.04 9.32 2.53
CA PHE A 53 11.44 9.36 2.95
C PHE A 53 12.32 10.25 2.07
N VAL A 54 11.99 10.41 0.80
CA VAL A 54 12.81 11.20 -0.15
C VAL A 54 12.35 12.66 -0.22
N TYR A 55 11.05 12.91 -0.14
CA TYR A 55 10.48 14.25 -0.32
C TYR A 55 9.79 14.80 0.93
N GLY A 56 9.59 14.00 1.98
CA GLY A 56 8.86 14.41 3.19
C GLY A 56 9.58 15.47 4.02
N SER A 57 10.89 15.64 3.88
CA SER A 57 11.70 16.66 4.57
C SER A 57 11.91 17.94 3.75
N GLN A 58 11.40 18.01 2.51
CA GLN A 58 11.58 19.15 1.60
C GLN A 58 10.43 20.17 1.67
N GLY A 59 9.48 20.00 2.60
CA GLY A 59 8.26 20.81 2.72
C GLY A 59 8.11 21.51 4.05
#